data_AF-A0A916GCV5-F1
#
_entry.id   AF-A0A916GCV5-F1
#
_cell.length_a   1.000
_cell.length_b   1.000
_cell.length_c   1.000
_cell.angle_alpha   90.00
_cell.angle_beta   90.00
_cell.angle_gamma   90.00
#
_symmetry.space_group_name_H-M   'P 1'
#
loop_
_entity.id
_entity.type
_entity.pdbx_description
1 polymer ?
#
loop_
_entity_poly.entity_id
_entity_poly.type
_entity_poly.pdbx_seq_one_letter_code
_entity_poly.pdbx_strand_id
1 'polypeptide(L)'
;MKNQTYKIPYSKSNLEFSLPSTMKVAVAISQEAKLLLDVEVSIKDALANPIGTPPLRELAKPGDRVCIVFTDITRASPDHLLVPALLKELEKAGVKDENITLLCGIGMHRSSTQEEKVTKLGADIAARYRVIDNEPQNPAALVDLGVTPGGVPVLLHHAAVETDLLIATGIVEPHQYAGYSGGRKTVAVGAAGEALIAHTHGPAFIDNPDTRLGKIEGNPFHEAITEAAHRANLRFILNVVLDDDKRILRVTAGDPELAFQDLVKFAKAIYEVSIPHQYDIAIGGVGFPKDANLYQASRAPSYLFFAPVPVVRKGGFFIIPARCEEGAGAGVGEQRFLAAMRDAPNVQFILDDARKNGYPPGQQRAFVMAKVLEEANVVIVGSECPDLVAACKMIPAATMEEAITLATAKLGSACDVLIVPHAMLTLPVIQK
;
A
#
# COMPACT_ATOMS: atom_id res chain seq x y z
N MET A 1 -10.22 -25.60 31.63
CA MET A 1 -10.15 -24.15 31.38
C MET A 1 -10.77 -23.92 30.01
N LYS A 2 -11.69 -22.96 29.84
CA LYS A 2 -12.28 -22.70 28.52
C LYS A 2 -11.17 -22.15 27.61
N ASN A 3 -10.93 -22.78 26.46
CA ASN A 3 -10.01 -22.23 25.47
C ASN A 3 -10.52 -20.84 25.07
N GLN A 4 -9.63 -19.85 25.05
CA GLN A 4 -9.94 -18.52 24.57
C GLN A 4 -10.25 -18.59 23.07
N THR A 5 -11.36 -18.00 22.66
CA THR A 5 -11.76 -17.89 21.25
C THR A 5 -11.21 -16.59 20.68
N TYR A 6 -10.60 -16.68 19.51
CA TYR A 6 -10.09 -15.56 18.73
C TYR A 6 -10.91 -15.36 17.46
N LYS A 7 -10.88 -14.14 16.93
CA LYS A 7 -11.56 -13.76 15.67
C LYS A 7 -10.55 -13.16 14.71
N ILE A 8 -10.71 -13.48 13.44
CA ILE A 8 -9.87 -12.93 12.37
C ILE A 8 -10.71 -12.69 11.11
N PRO A 9 -10.51 -11.56 10.39
CA PRO A 9 -11.30 -11.27 9.20
C PRO A 9 -11.19 -12.37 8.14
N TYR A 10 -12.34 -12.75 7.57
CA TYR A 10 -12.45 -13.72 6.50
C TYR A 10 -13.71 -13.43 5.67
N SER A 11 -13.51 -13.16 4.38
CA SER A 11 -14.50 -12.61 3.49
C SER A 11 -15.21 -11.40 4.14
N LYS A 12 -16.54 -11.35 4.10
CA LYS A 12 -17.37 -10.29 4.69
C LYS A 12 -17.71 -10.52 6.17
N SER A 13 -17.06 -11.48 6.83
CA SER A 13 -17.28 -11.83 8.24
C SER A 13 -15.96 -12.12 8.96
N ASN A 14 -15.99 -12.95 9.99
CA ASN A 14 -14.81 -13.38 10.74
C ASN A 14 -14.81 -14.90 10.87
N LEU A 15 -13.63 -15.51 10.84
CA LEU A 15 -13.42 -16.87 11.31
C LEU A 15 -13.16 -16.85 12.81
N GLU A 16 -13.87 -17.72 13.53
CA GLU A 16 -13.64 -17.98 14.95
C GLU A 16 -12.78 -19.23 15.10
N PHE A 17 -11.76 -19.17 15.96
CA PHE A 17 -10.88 -20.30 16.22
C PHE A 17 -10.36 -20.26 17.65
N SER A 18 -9.84 -21.40 18.11
CA SER A 18 -9.18 -21.50 19.41
C SER A 18 -7.76 -22.03 19.22
N LEU A 19 -6.86 -21.62 20.11
CA LEU A 19 -5.49 -22.10 20.13
C LEU A 19 -5.29 -23.04 21.33
N PRO A 20 -4.45 -24.08 21.21
CA PRO A 20 -4.08 -24.93 22.34
C PRO A 20 -3.59 -24.10 23.53
N SER A 21 -3.96 -24.50 24.76
CA SER A 21 -3.55 -23.82 25.99
C SER A 21 -2.04 -23.86 26.25
N THR A 22 -1.30 -24.68 25.50
CA THR A 22 0.17 -24.74 25.53
C THR A 22 0.84 -23.60 24.77
N MET A 23 0.10 -22.88 23.92
CA MET A 23 0.62 -21.75 23.15
C MET A 23 0.55 -20.45 23.95
N LYS A 24 1.55 -19.60 23.80
CA LYS A 24 1.50 -18.22 24.30
C LYS A 24 1.00 -17.31 23.19
N VAL A 25 -0.08 -16.60 23.43
CA VAL A 25 -0.74 -15.81 22.39
C VAL A 25 -0.66 -14.33 22.71
N ALA A 26 -0.23 -13.54 21.74
CA ALA A 26 -0.35 -12.09 21.75
C ALA A 26 -1.22 -11.63 20.57
N VAL A 27 -1.83 -10.45 20.71
CA VAL A 27 -2.64 -9.83 19.65
C VAL A 27 -2.08 -8.43 19.40
N ALA A 28 -1.73 -8.13 18.15
CA ALA A 28 -1.32 -6.80 17.71
C ALA A 28 -2.45 -6.18 16.87
N ILE A 29 -2.98 -5.06 17.36
CA ILE A 29 -3.98 -4.23 16.68
C ILE A 29 -3.49 -2.79 16.67
N SER A 30 -3.91 -2.03 15.65
CA SER A 30 -3.66 -0.59 15.57
C SER A 30 -4.16 0.09 16.85
N GLN A 31 -3.44 1.11 17.32
CA GLN A 31 -3.81 1.86 18.51
C GLN A 31 -5.08 2.66 18.27
N GLU A 32 -5.91 2.79 19.30
CA GLU A 32 -7.09 3.63 19.24
C GLU A 32 -6.70 5.10 19.10
N ALA A 33 -7.40 5.80 18.21
CA ALA A 33 -7.25 7.23 18.00
C ALA A 33 -8.59 7.93 18.10
N LYS A 34 -8.59 9.18 18.54
CA LYS A 34 -9.80 10.00 18.55
C LYS A 34 -10.21 10.29 17.11
N LEU A 35 -11.42 9.86 16.75
CA LEU A 35 -12.02 10.20 15.46
C LEU A 35 -12.20 11.72 15.32
N LEU A 36 -12.06 12.23 14.09
CA LEU A 36 -12.45 13.59 13.78
C LEU A 36 -13.97 13.73 13.91
N LEU A 37 -14.44 14.70 14.70
CA LEU A 37 -15.86 14.93 14.93
C LEU A 37 -16.55 15.48 13.69
N ASP A 38 -15.88 16.41 12.99
CA ASP A 38 -16.33 16.97 11.72
C ASP A 38 -15.17 16.94 10.72
N VAL A 39 -15.29 16.03 9.76
CA VAL A 39 -14.29 15.81 8.71
C VAL A 39 -14.16 17.02 7.80
N GLU A 40 -15.28 17.65 7.42
CA GLU A 40 -15.24 18.79 6.49
C GLU A 40 -14.59 20.01 7.14
N VAL A 41 -14.90 20.27 8.42
CA VAL A 41 -14.24 21.34 9.19
C VAL A 41 -12.74 21.04 9.31
N SER A 42 -12.36 19.81 9.63
CA SER A 42 -10.95 19.43 9.75
C SER A 42 -10.18 19.61 8.43
N ILE A 43 -10.79 19.28 7.29
CA ILE A 43 -10.19 19.51 5.96
C ILE A 43 -10.03 21.02 5.70
N LYS A 44 -11.06 21.82 5.99
CA LYS A 44 -11.01 23.28 5.82
C LYS A 44 -9.91 23.89 6.70
N ASP A 45 -9.81 23.46 7.95
CA ASP A 45 -8.80 23.94 8.90
C ASP A 45 -7.38 23.58 8.45
N ALA A 46 -7.16 22.37 7.93
CA ALA A 46 -5.88 21.95 7.38
C ALA A 46 -5.48 22.79 6.15
N LEU A 47 -6.42 23.10 5.26
CA LEU A 47 -6.17 23.96 4.10
C LEU A 47 -5.96 25.44 4.45
N ALA A 48 -6.58 25.92 5.52
CA ALA A 48 -6.40 27.27 6.03
C ALA A 48 -5.08 27.45 6.79
N ASN A 49 -4.56 26.39 7.41
CA ASN A 49 -3.33 26.40 8.19
C ASN A 49 -2.35 25.30 7.71
N PRO A 50 -1.88 25.35 6.44
CA PRO A 50 -1.01 24.32 5.93
C PRO A 50 0.38 24.37 6.58
N ILE A 51 1.01 23.21 6.68
CA ILE A 51 2.36 23.07 7.23
C ILE A 51 3.39 23.48 6.18
N GLY A 52 4.30 24.39 6.53
CA GLY A 52 5.51 24.65 5.73
C GLY A 52 5.31 25.45 4.44
N THR A 53 4.11 25.97 4.18
CA THR A 53 3.78 26.73 2.96
C THR A 53 2.64 27.72 3.23
N PRO A 54 2.45 28.77 2.42
CA PRO A 54 1.21 29.54 2.43
C PRO A 54 -0.04 28.70 2.10
N PRO A 55 -1.25 29.15 2.50
CA PRO A 55 -2.52 28.60 2.03
C PRO A 55 -2.57 28.42 0.52
N LEU A 56 -3.26 27.36 0.07
CA LEU A 56 -3.34 27.04 -1.37
C LEU A 56 -3.86 28.22 -2.21
N ARG A 57 -4.79 29.00 -1.64
CA ARG A 57 -5.35 30.20 -2.28
C ARG A 57 -4.34 31.34 -2.51
N GLU A 58 -3.20 31.31 -1.82
CA GLU A 58 -2.10 32.28 -1.97
C GLU A 58 -0.96 31.73 -2.85
N LEU A 59 -0.86 30.40 -2.99
CA LEU A 59 0.08 29.75 -3.89
C LEU A 59 -0.34 29.85 -5.35
N ALA A 60 -1.63 29.68 -5.61
CA ALA A 60 -2.21 29.75 -6.95
C ALA A 60 -2.52 31.19 -7.36
N LYS A 61 -2.51 31.45 -8.67
CA LYS A 61 -2.85 32.74 -9.27
C LYS A 61 -3.86 32.58 -10.41
N PRO A 62 -4.63 33.63 -10.74
CA PRO A 62 -5.46 33.62 -11.93
C PRO A 62 -4.62 33.32 -13.19
N GLY A 63 -5.03 32.31 -13.94
CA GLY A 63 -4.35 31.87 -15.17
C GLY A 63 -3.38 30.70 -14.99
N ASP A 64 -3.02 30.31 -13.76
CA ASP A 64 -2.19 29.14 -13.51
C ASP A 64 -2.85 27.88 -14.06
N ARG A 65 -2.06 27.01 -14.69
CA ARG A 65 -2.43 25.62 -14.99
C ARG A 65 -2.14 24.79 -13.75
N VAL A 66 -3.15 24.06 -13.29
CA VAL A 66 -3.07 23.26 -12.05
C VAL A 66 -3.32 21.79 -12.36
N CYS A 67 -2.46 20.92 -11.83
CA CYS A 67 -2.68 19.48 -11.85
C CYS A 67 -2.88 18.97 -10.44
N ILE A 68 -3.98 18.25 -10.21
CA ILE A 68 -4.22 17.52 -8.96
C ILE A 68 -4.09 16.03 -9.27
N VAL A 69 -3.04 15.41 -8.74
CA VAL A 69 -2.87 13.96 -8.83
C VAL A 69 -3.61 13.30 -7.66
N PHE A 70 -4.63 12.51 -7.97
CA PHE A 70 -5.45 11.82 -6.99
C PHE A 70 -5.32 10.30 -7.11
N THR A 71 -5.74 9.57 -6.09
CA THR A 71 -5.56 8.10 -6.06
C THR A 71 -6.64 7.38 -6.87
N ASP A 72 -6.32 6.18 -7.37
CA ASP A 72 -7.29 5.33 -8.06
C ASP A 72 -8.28 4.62 -7.12
N ILE A 73 -9.15 3.80 -7.69
CA ILE A 73 -10.17 3.03 -6.96
C ILE A 73 -9.58 2.00 -5.99
N THR A 74 -8.33 1.59 -6.18
CA THR A 74 -7.66 0.59 -5.32
C THR A 74 -7.19 1.17 -4.00
N ARG A 75 -7.40 2.48 -3.78
CA ARG A 75 -7.08 3.19 -2.54
C ARG A 75 -8.34 3.72 -1.89
N ALA A 76 -8.44 3.53 -0.58
CA ALA A 76 -9.55 4.02 0.24
C ALA A 76 -9.51 5.55 0.46
N SER A 77 -8.71 6.30 -0.31
CA SER A 77 -8.54 7.75 -0.10
C SER A 77 -9.90 8.41 -0.30
N PRO A 78 -10.35 9.25 0.63
CA PRO A 78 -11.63 9.95 0.53
C PRO A 78 -11.52 11.14 -0.44
N ASP A 79 -11.06 10.89 -1.67
CA ASP A 79 -10.81 11.94 -2.67
C ASP A 79 -12.08 12.72 -3.03
N HIS A 80 -13.27 12.12 -2.82
CA HIS A 80 -14.58 12.77 -2.93
C HIS A 80 -14.81 13.87 -1.88
N LEU A 81 -13.96 13.95 -0.84
CA LEU A 81 -13.91 15.05 0.13
C LEU A 81 -12.68 15.93 -0.11
N LEU A 82 -11.52 15.32 -0.38
CA LEU A 82 -10.25 16.04 -0.52
C LEU A 82 -10.18 16.90 -1.78
N VAL A 83 -10.54 16.35 -2.94
CA VAL A 83 -10.45 17.06 -4.22
C VAL A 83 -11.43 18.23 -4.27
N PRO A 84 -12.72 18.10 -3.90
CA PRO A 84 -13.62 19.26 -3.85
C PRO A 84 -13.14 20.38 -2.92
N ALA A 85 -12.48 20.05 -1.80
CA ALA A 85 -11.95 21.06 -0.89
C ALA A 85 -10.76 21.83 -1.50
N LEU A 86 -9.86 21.14 -2.21
CA LEU A 86 -8.78 21.77 -2.96
C LEU A 86 -9.32 22.68 -4.07
N LEU A 87 -10.30 22.20 -4.83
CA LEU A 87 -10.92 22.97 -5.91
C LEU A 87 -11.55 24.28 -5.42
N LYS A 88 -12.20 24.27 -4.24
CA LYS A 88 -12.74 25.49 -3.62
C LYS A 88 -11.67 26.51 -3.24
N GLU A 89 -10.46 26.07 -2.86
CA GLU A 89 -9.34 26.98 -2.59
C GLU A 89 -8.76 27.58 -3.88
N LEU A 90 -8.69 26.78 -4.95
CA LEU A 90 -8.25 27.23 -6.27
C LEU A 90 -9.24 28.21 -6.91
N GLU A 91 -10.55 27.99 -6.73
CA GLU A 91 -11.60 28.92 -7.14
C GLU A 91 -11.43 30.29 -6.45
N LYS A 92 -11.16 30.30 -5.13
CA LYS A 92 -10.87 31.54 -4.38
C LYS A 92 -9.61 32.26 -4.88
N ALA A 93 -8.64 31.52 -5.42
CA ALA A 93 -7.45 32.09 -6.06
C ALA A 93 -7.71 32.60 -7.48
N GLY A 94 -8.92 32.40 -8.02
CA GLY A 94 -9.29 32.82 -9.37
C GLY A 94 -8.80 31.87 -10.48
N VAL A 95 -8.42 30.64 -10.14
CA VAL A 95 -8.11 29.60 -11.15
C VAL A 95 -9.41 29.13 -11.78
N LYS A 96 -9.47 29.15 -13.10
CA LYS A 96 -10.63 28.67 -13.86
C LYS A 96 -10.60 27.15 -14.00
N ASP A 97 -11.77 26.52 -14.05
CA ASP A 97 -11.89 25.06 -14.19
C ASP A 97 -11.18 24.52 -15.44
N GLU A 98 -11.20 25.27 -16.54
CA GLU A 98 -10.54 24.92 -17.81
C GLU A 98 -9.01 24.78 -17.68
N ASN A 99 -8.41 25.39 -16.65
CA ASN A 99 -6.99 25.31 -16.36
C ASN A 99 -6.65 24.22 -15.33
N ILE A 100 -7.64 23.46 -14.84
CA ILE A 100 -7.44 22.41 -13.83
C ILE A 100 -7.57 21.03 -14.48
N THR A 101 -6.52 20.22 -14.35
CA THR A 101 -6.53 18.81 -14.74
C THR A 101 -6.51 17.92 -13.50
N LEU A 102 -7.48 17.01 -13.39
CA LEU A 102 -7.49 15.95 -12.38
C LEU A 102 -6.87 14.69 -12.98
N LEU A 103 -5.69 14.32 -12.50
CA LEU A 103 -4.93 13.17 -12.99
C LEU A 103 -5.08 12.00 -12.01
N CYS A 104 -5.73 10.93 -12.45
CA CYS A 104 -5.82 9.69 -11.68
C CYS A 104 -4.46 8.98 -11.72
N GLY A 105 -3.81 8.87 -10.56
CA GLY A 105 -2.53 8.21 -10.39
C GLY A 105 -2.66 6.69 -10.35
N ILE A 106 -2.88 6.05 -11.51
CA ILE A 106 -3.09 4.60 -11.62
C ILE A 106 -1.80 3.77 -11.50
N GLY A 107 -0.61 4.40 -11.58
CA GLY A 107 0.66 3.66 -11.65
C GLY A 107 0.65 2.66 -12.80
N MET A 108 0.83 1.36 -12.50
CA MET A 108 0.73 0.25 -13.47
C MET A 108 -0.61 -0.51 -13.42
N HIS A 109 -1.64 0.03 -12.77
CA HIS A 109 -2.97 -0.57 -12.81
C HIS A 109 -3.67 -0.30 -14.15
N ARG A 110 -4.80 -0.95 -14.39
CA ARG A 110 -5.65 -0.62 -15.53
C ARG A 110 -6.23 0.79 -15.40
N SER A 111 -6.62 1.37 -16.53
CA SER A 111 -7.42 2.59 -16.54
C SER A 111 -8.71 2.44 -15.74
N SER A 112 -9.13 3.55 -15.16
CA SER A 112 -10.35 3.70 -14.35
C SER A 112 -11.57 3.75 -15.26
N THR A 113 -12.67 3.12 -14.86
CA THR A 113 -13.95 3.32 -15.54
C THR A 113 -14.57 4.67 -15.14
N GLN A 114 -15.59 5.10 -15.87
CA GLN A 114 -16.29 6.34 -15.54
C GLN A 114 -16.99 6.27 -14.18
N GLU A 115 -17.58 5.12 -13.84
CA GLU A 115 -18.24 4.86 -12.55
C GLU A 115 -17.24 4.91 -11.39
N GLU A 116 -16.01 4.42 -11.61
CA GLU A 116 -14.94 4.50 -10.63
C GLU A 116 -14.50 5.95 -10.40
N LYS A 117 -14.38 6.75 -11.47
CA LYS A 117 -14.10 8.19 -11.38
C LYS A 117 -15.20 8.94 -10.62
N VAL A 118 -16.47 8.65 -10.90
CA VAL A 118 -17.62 9.22 -10.17
C VAL A 118 -17.60 8.82 -8.70
N THR A 119 -17.28 7.56 -8.39
CA THR A 119 -17.14 7.07 -7.01
C THR A 119 -16.00 7.79 -6.27
N LYS A 120 -14.88 8.02 -6.95
CA LYS A 120 -13.69 8.66 -6.38
C LYS A 120 -13.81 10.16 -6.19
N LEU A 121 -14.52 10.87 -7.08
CA LEU A 121 -14.54 12.34 -7.11
C LEU A 121 -15.92 12.95 -6.83
N GLY A 122 -16.98 12.16 -6.93
CA GLY A 122 -18.37 12.64 -7.01
C GLY A 122 -18.77 12.96 -8.45
N ALA A 123 -20.08 12.84 -8.73
CA ALA A 123 -20.63 13.01 -10.08
C ALA A 123 -20.39 14.42 -10.65
N ASP A 124 -20.60 15.45 -9.83
CA ASP A 124 -20.46 16.86 -10.26
C ASP A 124 -19.03 17.19 -10.68
N ILE A 125 -18.03 16.74 -9.90
CA ILE A 125 -16.62 16.97 -10.22
C ILE A 125 -16.19 16.18 -11.46
N ALA A 126 -16.59 14.91 -11.55
CA ALA A 126 -16.26 14.05 -12.68
C ALA A 126 -16.86 14.56 -14.01
N ALA A 127 -17.98 15.29 -13.95
CA ALA A 127 -18.61 15.90 -15.13
C ALA A 127 -18.07 17.30 -15.48
N ARG A 128 -17.63 18.08 -14.47
CA ARG A 128 -17.21 19.48 -14.64
C ARG A 128 -15.75 19.65 -15.06
N TYR A 129 -14.85 18.80 -14.55
CA TYR A 129 -13.40 18.96 -14.74
C TYR A 129 -12.85 17.98 -15.76
N ARG A 130 -11.68 18.31 -16.32
CA ARG A 130 -10.90 17.36 -17.14
C ARG A 130 -10.32 16.27 -16.25
N VAL A 131 -10.90 15.06 -16.29
CA VAL A 131 -10.45 13.90 -15.51
C VAL A 131 -9.82 12.84 -16.42
N ILE A 132 -8.50 12.69 -16.32
CA ILE A 132 -7.71 11.75 -17.11
C ILE A 132 -6.98 10.75 -16.22
N ASP A 133 -6.57 9.62 -16.78
CA ASP A 133 -5.72 8.66 -16.09
C ASP A 133 -4.28 8.81 -16.56
N ASN A 134 -3.32 8.44 -15.70
CA ASN A 134 -1.94 8.29 -16.14
C ASN A 134 -1.82 7.19 -17.21
N GLU A 135 -0.85 7.34 -18.10
CA GLU A 135 -0.56 6.41 -19.20
C GLU A 135 0.90 5.96 -19.13
N PRO A 136 1.24 5.04 -18.20
CA PRO A 136 2.63 4.71 -17.88
C PRO A 136 3.42 4.11 -19.04
N GLN A 137 2.73 3.57 -20.04
CA GLN A 137 3.29 2.87 -21.20
C GLN A 137 3.20 3.67 -22.49
N ASN A 138 2.67 4.90 -22.45
CA ASN A 138 2.55 5.77 -23.62
C ASN A 138 3.68 6.81 -23.61
N PRO A 139 4.74 6.66 -24.43
CA PRO A 139 5.86 7.60 -24.43
C PRO A 139 5.45 9.02 -24.79
N ALA A 140 4.39 9.20 -25.59
CA ALA A 140 3.90 10.54 -25.97
C ALA A 140 3.19 11.27 -24.82
N ALA A 141 2.74 10.55 -23.80
CA ALA A 141 2.14 11.13 -22.60
C ALA A 141 3.18 11.49 -21.53
N LEU A 142 4.44 11.06 -21.68
CA LEU A 142 5.47 11.12 -20.64
C LEU A 142 6.55 12.15 -20.97
N VAL A 143 7.03 12.82 -19.93
CA VAL A 143 8.18 13.74 -19.97
C VAL A 143 9.34 13.11 -19.20
N ASP A 144 10.51 13.07 -19.83
CA ASP A 144 11.76 12.61 -19.20
C ASP A 144 12.36 13.74 -18.34
N LEU A 145 12.48 13.48 -17.04
CA LEU A 145 13.08 14.35 -16.03
C LEU A 145 14.48 13.88 -15.63
N GLY A 146 15.11 13.04 -16.46
CA GLY A 146 16.44 12.50 -16.28
C GLY A 146 16.49 11.33 -15.29
N VAL A 147 17.69 11.06 -14.78
CA VAL A 147 17.97 9.94 -13.87
C VAL A 147 18.32 10.46 -12.47
N THR A 148 17.78 9.84 -11.42
CA THR A 148 18.13 10.18 -10.03
C THR A 148 19.60 9.86 -9.74
N PRO A 149 20.21 10.46 -8.69
CA PRO A 149 21.56 10.06 -8.28
C PRO A 149 21.69 8.56 -7.98
N GLY A 150 20.60 7.91 -7.54
CA GLY A 150 20.52 6.47 -7.32
C GLY A 150 20.30 5.62 -8.59
N GLY A 151 20.36 6.21 -9.78
CA GLY A 151 20.23 5.50 -11.05
C GLY A 151 18.80 5.22 -11.52
N VAL A 152 17.78 5.84 -10.89
CA VAL A 152 16.38 5.61 -11.23
C VAL A 152 15.94 6.54 -12.36
N PRO A 153 15.45 6.03 -13.50
CA PRO A 153 14.91 6.88 -14.55
C PRO A 153 13.60 7.55 -14.09
N VAL A 154 13.44 8.84 -14.34
CA VAL A 154 12.26 9.61 -13.94
C VAL A 154 11.49 10.05 -15.17
N LEU A 155 10.42 9.33 -15.49
CA LEU A 155 9.44 9.74 -16.50
C LEU A 155 8.09 9.91 -15.82
N LEU A 156 7.45 11.05 -16.02
CA LEU A 156 6.14 11.37 -15.44
C LEU A 156 5.18 11.91 -16.50
N HIS A 157 3.89 11.80 -16.24
CA HIS A 157 2.84 12.30 -17.13
C HIS A 157 2.99 13.81 -17.39
N HIS A 158 2.91 14.24 -18.65
CA HIS A 158 3.09 15.65 -19.04
C HIS A 158 2.15 16.58 -18.28
N ALA A 159 0.88 16.20 -18.04
CA ALA A 159 -0.04 17.01 -17.26
C ALA A 159 0.45 17.33 -15.83
N ALA A 160 1.25 16.45 -15.22
CA ALA A 160 1.84 16.69 -13.90
C ALA A 160 3.12 17.54 -13.97
N VAL A 161 3.84 17.51 -15.09
CA VAL A 161 5.13 18.20 -15.28
C VAL A 161 4.94 19.60 -15.86
N GLU A 162 4.06 19.75 -16.83
CA GLU A 162 3.80 20.96 -17.61
C GLU A 162 2.71 21.82 -16.97
N THR A 163 2.73 21.93 -15.64
CA THR A 163 1.75 22.66 -14.83
C THR A 163 2.46 23.73 -14.01
N ASP A 164 1.78 24.83 -13.70
CA ASP A 164 2.34 25.90 -12.86
C ASP A 164 2.25 25.54 -11.36
N LEU A 165 1.23 24.75 -11.00
CA LEU A 165 1.04 24.24 -9.64
C LEU A 165 0.64 22.75 -9.64
N LEU A 166 1.52 21.90 -9.11
CA LEU A 166 1.28 20.47 -8.92
C LEU A 166 0.87 20.17 -7.47
N ILE A 167 -0.25 19.46 -7.32
CA ILE A 167 -0.87 19.11 -6.05
C ILE A 167 -1.12 17.59 -6.00
N ALA A 168 -1.05 16.98 -4.81
CA ALA A 168 -1.44 15.58 -4.66
C ALA A 168 -2.35 15.30 -3.46
N THR A 169 -3.30 14.37 -3.64
CA THR A 169 -4.06 13.78 -2.52
C THR A 169 -3.53 12.38 -2.16
N GLY A 170 -4.08 11.75 -1.13
CA GLY A 170 -3.73 10.38 -0.78
C GLY A 170 -3.86 10.03 0.70
N ILE A 171 -3.48 8.79 1.00
CA ILE A 171 -3.49 8.23 2.36
C ILE A 171 -2.06 7.89 2.77
N VAL A 172 -1.72 8.26 4.00
CA VAL A 172 -0.51 7.83 4.71
C VAL A 172 -0.84 6.58 5.52
N GLU A 173 -0.37 5.44 5.03
CA GLU A 173 -0.53 4.11 5.62
C GLU A 173 0.75 3.30 5.39
N PRO A 174 1.05 2.25 6.18
CA PRO A 174 2.26 1.47 5.99
C PRO A 174 2.33 0.84 4.60
N HIS A 175 3.51 0.92 3.98
CA HIS A 175 3.73 0.44 2.64
C HIS A 175 5.03 -0.35 2.52
N GLN A 176 4.92 -1.55 1.95
CA GLN A 176 5.98 -2.56 1.95
C GLN A 176 7.34 -2.04 1.48
N TYR A 177 7.37 -1.20 0.44
CA TYR A 177 8.63 -0.67 -0.12
C TYR A 177 8.94 0.75 0.35
N ALA A 178 7.91 1.57 0.54
CA ALA A 178 8.08 3.02 0.68
C ALA A 178 8.20 3.46 2.15
N GLY A 179 8.18 2.51 3.09
CA GLY A 179 7.91 2.75 4.50
C GLY A 179 6.43 3.07 4.73
N TYR A 180 6.00 4.21 4.20
CA TYR A 180 4.63 4.70 4.19
C TYR A 180 4.19 5.15 2.80
N SER A 181 2.91 5.00 2.48
CA SER A 181 2.27 5.53 1.27
C SER A 181 1.91 7.01 1.45
N GLY A 182 1.37 7.66 0.40
CA GLY A 182 0.97 9.06 0.44
C GLY A 182 2.09 10.01 0.01
N GLY A 183 1.83 11.32 0.15
CA GLY A 183 2.71 12.42 -0.21
C GLY A 183 3.23 12.29 -1.64
N ARG A 184 4.56 12.38 -1.77
CA ARG A 184 5.27 12.24 -3.05
C ARG A 184 4.89 11.01 -3.86
N LYS A 185 4.53 9.89 -3.21
CA LYS A 185 4.25 8.63 -3.90
C LYS A 185 3.05 8.72 -4.85
N THR A 186 2.04 9.52 -4.52
CA THR A 186 0.87 9.71 -5.40
C THR A 186 1.29 10.27 -6.75
N VAL A 187 2.30 11.15 -6.78
CA VAL A 187 2.89 11.66 -8.04
C VAL A 187 3.91 10.67 -8.59
N ALA A 188 4.97 10.40 -7.82
CA ALA A 188 6.17 9.71 -8.28
C ALA A 188 5.96 8.23 -8.63
N VAL A 189 4.86 7.63 -8.22
CA VAL A 189 4.44 6.29 -8.67
C VAL A 189 3.11 6.35 -9.39
N GLY A 190 2.14 7.13 -8.89
CA GLY A 190 0.81 7.19 -9.50
C GLY A 190 0.80 7.81 -10.90
N ALA A 191 1.57 8.89 -11.11
CA ALA A 191 1.68 9.61 -12.38
C ALA A 191 2.97 9.26 -13.17
N ALA A 192 3.63 8.14 -12.82
CA ALA A 192 4.91 7.76 -13.39
C ALA A 192 4.78 6.87 -14.63
N GLY A 193 5.80 6.95 -15.48
CA GLY A 193 6.05 5.99 -16.55
C GLY A 193 6.52 4.63 -16.01
N GLU A 194 6.34 3.60 -16.83
CA GLU A 194 6.69 2.21 -16.48
C GLU A 194 8.16 2.07 -16.05
N ALA A 195 9.09 2.82 -16.65
CA ALA A 195 10.52 2.70 -16.35
C ALA A 195 10.85 3.00 -14.88
N LEU A 196 10.29 4.07 -14.30
CA LEU A 196 10.47 4.39 -12.87
C LEU A 196 9.89 3.28 -12.00
N ILE A 197 8.66 2.85 -12.32
CA ILE A 197 7.93 1.85 -11.52
C ILE A 197 8.66 0.51 -11.57
N ALA A 198 9.04 0.04 -12.76
CA ALA A 198 9.77 -1.21 -12.96
C ALA A 198 11.13 -1.20 -12.26
N HIS A 199 11.86 -0.08 -12.30
CA HIS A 199 13.16 0.05 -11.66
C HIS A 199 13.04 0.03 -10.13
N THR A 200 12.16 0.87 -9.56
CA THR A 200 11.95 0.96 -8.09
C THR A 200 11.32 -0.28 -7.48
N HIS A 201 10.56 -1.06 -8.26
CA HIS A 201 9.99 -2.33 -7.83
C HIS A 201 10.85 -3.53 -8.25
N GLY A 202 12.05 -3.29 -8.78
CA GLY A 202 12.97 -4.32 -9.24
C GLY A 202 13.69 -5.04 -8.09
N PRO A 203 14.39 -6.16 -8.39
CA PRO A 203 15.07 -6.98 -7.40
C PRO A 203 16.05 -6.19 -6.53
N ALA A 204 16.82 -5.26 -7.12
CA ALA A 204 17.82 -4.48 -6.40
C ALA A 204 17.22 -3.64 -5.25
N PHE A 205 16.04 -3.05 -5.46
CA PHE A 205 15.35 -2.28 -4.42
C PHE A 205 14.75 -3.20 -3.37
N ILE A 206 14.15 -4.32 -3.76
CA ILE A 206 13.49 -5.25 -2.83
C ILE A 206 14.50 -6.05 -2.00
N ASP A 207 15.68 -6.37 -2.56
CA ASP A 207 16.79 -7.03 -1.86
C ASP A 207 17.50 -6.08 -0.88
N ASN A 208 17.43 -4.76 -1.10
CA ASN A 208 18.08 -3.81 -0.22
C ASN A 208 17.53 -3.94 1.23
N PRO A 209 18.41 -4.06 2.25
CA PRO A 209 17.98 -4.23 3.63
C PRO A 209 17.22 -3.04 4.21
N ASP A 210 17.37 -1.85 3.62
CA ASP A 210 16.76 -0.61 4.06
C ASP A 210 15.43 -0.28 3.37
N THR A 211 15.08 -1.01 2.31
CA THR A 211 13.72 -0.99 1.74
C THR A 211 12.81 -1.83 2.62
N ARG A 212 12.27 -1.22 3.68
CA ARG A 212 11.41 -1.89 4.67
C ARG A 212 10.16 -1.10 4.95
N LEU A 213 9.11 -1.83 5.35
CA LEU A 213 7.87 -1.24 5.83
C LEU A 213 8.14 -0.47 7.13
N GLY A 214 7.51 0.70 7.32
CA GLY A 214 7.78 1.59 8.45
C GLY A 214 9.08 2.42 8.36
N LYS A 215 9.99 2.11 7.43
CA LYS A 215 11.27 2.81 7.27
C LYS A 215 11.22 3.90 6.20
N ILE A 216 11.52 5.14 6.62
CA ILE A 216 11.56 6.33 5.77
C ILE A 216 13.00 6.79 5.56
N GLU A 217 13.72 7.08 6.65
CA GLU A 217 15.11 7.52 6.60
C GLU A 217 16.03 6.39 6.11
N GLY A 218 16.87 6.71 5.12
CA GLY A 218 17.79 5.77 4.48
C GLY A 218 17.10 4.69 3.64
N ASN A 219 15.79 4.79 3.40
CA ASN A 219 15.09 3.86 2.52
C ASN A 219 15.29 4.30 1.05
N PRO A 220 16.02 3.52 0.22
CA PRO A 220 16.35 3.95 -1.14
C PRO A 220 15.11 4.07 -2.03
N PHE A 221 14.09 3.24 -1.83
CA PHE A 221 12.81 3.38 -2.56
C PHE A 221 12.19 4.74 -2.25
N HIS A 222 12.20 5.11 -0.98
CA HIS A 222 11.63 6.35 -0.51
C HIS A 222 12.40 7.56 -1.08
N GLU A 223 13.73 7.54 -1.02
CA GLU A 223 14.60 8.57 -1.59
C GLU A 223 14.37 8.76 -3.10
N ALA A 224 14.23 7.66 -3.85
CA ALA A 224 13.96 7.70 -5.29
C ALA A 224 12.63 8.39 -5.62
N ILE A 225 11.55 8.05 -4.90
CA ILE A 225 10.24 8.68 -5.14
C ILE A 225 10.19 10.13 -4.65
N THR A 226 10.98 10.49 -3.64
CA THR A 226 11.13 11.89 -3.19
C THR A 226 11.78 12.72 -4.28
N GLU A 227 12.91 12.26 -4.81
CA GLU A 227 13.63 12.96 -5.87
C GLU A 227 12.75 13.11 -7.13
N ALA A 228 12.01 12.06 -7.52
CA ALA A 228 11.08 12.14 -8.63
C ALA A 228 9.98 13.20 -8.43
N ALA A 229 9.40 13.30 -7.22
CA ALA A 229 8.40 14.32 -6.92
C ALA A 229 8.97 15.74 -6.84
N HIS A 230 10.21 15.91 -6.37
CA HIS A 230 10.90 17.19 -6.40
C HIS A 230 11.14 17.66 -7.85
N ARG A 231 11.57 16.76 -8.74
CA ARG A 231 11.73 17.06 -10.17
C ARG A 231 10.41 17.38 -10.86
N ALA A 232 9.32 16.74 -10.42
CA ALA A 232 7.96 17.07 -10.85
C ALA A 232 7.47 18.42 -10.31
N ASN A 233 8.24 19.07 -9.43
CA ASN A 233 7.86 20.29 -8.74
C ASN A 233 6.53 20.13 -7.98
N LEU A 234 6.33 19.01 -7.28
CA LEU A 234 5.19 18.85 -6.36
C LEU A 234 5.26 19.95 -5.29
N ARG A 235 4.19 20.75 -5.15
CA ARG A 235 4.19 21.94 -4.29
C ARG A 235 3.28 21.85 -3.08
N PHE A 236 2.25 21.03 -3.15
CA PHE A 236 1.24 20.97 -2.09
C PHE A 236 0.63 19.58 -2.01
N ILE A 237 0.38 19.09 -0.80
CA ILE A 237 -0.40 17.86 -0.59
C ILE A 237 -1.57 18.12 0.35
N LEU A 238 -2.63 17.33 0.20
CA LEU A 238 -3.71 17.19 1.18
C LEU A 238 -3.94 15.70 1.40
N ASN A 239 -3.49 15.18 2.54
CA ASN A 239 -3.45 13.75 2.81
C ASN A 239 -4.09 13.41 4.14
N VAL A 240 -4.49 12.14 4.29
CA VAL A 240 -5.16 11.63 5.48
C VAL A 240 -4.50 10.38 6.05
N VAL A 241 -4.76 10.12 7.32
CA VAL A 241 -4.55 8.83 7.99
C VAL A 241 -5.91 8.28 8.38
N LEU A 242 -6.14 6.98 8.14
CA LEU A 242 -7.43 6.31 8.38
C LEU A 242 -7.32 5.26 9.48
N ASP A 243 -8.42 4.85 10.10
CA ASP A 243 -8.44 3.65 10.93
C ASP A 243 -8.76 2.38 10.12
N ASP A 244 -8.85 1.24 10.82
CA ASP A 244 -9.18 -0.06 10.23
C ASP A 244 -10.57 -0.06 9.55
N ASP A 245 -11.47 0.83 9.98
CA ASP A 245 -12.82 1.04 9.43
C ASP A 245 -12.89 2.14 8.36
N LYS A 246 -11.72 2.62 7.88
CA LYS A 246 -11.56 3.67 6.85
C LYS A 246 -12.10 5.04 7.27
N ARG A 247 -12.27 5.29 8.58
CA ARG A 247 -12.64 6.59 9.13
C ARG A 247 -11.41 7.48 9.24
N ILE A 248 -11.55 8.77 8.96
CA ILE A 248 -10.41 9.71 8.96
C ILE A 248 -10.02 10.03 10.41
N LEU A 249 -8.76 9.73 10.74
CA LEU A 249 -8.14 10.02 12.03
C LEU A 249 -7.40 11.36 12.03
N ARG A 250 -6.76 11.69 10.90
CA ARG A 250 -6.01 12.92 10.73
C ARG A 250 -6.05 13.37 9.27
N VAL A 251 -6.09 14.68 9.07
CA VAL A 251 -5.90 15.33 7.78
C VAL A 251 -4.84 16.40 7.93
N THR A 252 -3.95 16.51 6.95
CA THR A 252 -2.90 17.53 6.95
C THR A 252 -2.67 17.99 5.53
N ALA A 253 -2.48 19.31 5.39
CA ALA A 253 -2.20 19.95 4.13
C ALA A 253 -0.89 20.74 4.21
N GLY A 254 -0.25 20.96 3.07
CA GLY A 254 0.90 21.86 2.97
C GLY A 254 2.05 21.32 2.16
N ASP A 255 3.26 21.70 2.56
CA ASP A 255 4.51 21.31 1.93
C ASP A 255 4.61 19.77 1.84
N PRO A 256 4.97 19.19 0.69
CA PRO A 256 4.95 17.75 0.47
C PRO A 256 5.86 16.94 1.39
N GLU A 257 6.94 17.53 1.92
CA GLU A 257 7.84 16.86 2.85
C GLU A 257 7.33 17.03 4.28
N LEU A 258 7.09 18.27 4.71
CA LEU A 258 6.73 18.56 6.11
C LEU A 258 5.33 18.04 6.49
N ALA A 259 4.34 18.20 5.61
CA ALA A 259 3.01 17.64 5.85
C ALA A 259 3.03 16.10 5.84
N PHE A 260 3.85 15.50 4.98
CA PHE A 260 4.03 14.04 4.96
C PHE A 260 4.70 13.53 6.24
N GLN A 261 5.77 14.19 6.70
CA GLN A 261 6.46 13.84 7.94
C GLN A 261 5.53 13.91 9.16
N ASP A 262 4.68 14.94 9.25
CA ASP A 262 3.69 15.07 10.31
C ASP A 262 2.67 13.92 10.30
N LEU A 263 2.15 13.57 9.12
CA LEU A 263 1.25 12.43 8.95
C LEU A 263 1.93 11.09 9.25
N VAL A 264 3.18 10.89 8.84
CA VAL A 264 3.95 9.67 9.15
C VAL A 264 4.17 9.55 10.65
N LYS A 265 4.52 10.65 11.34
CA LYS A 265 4.68 10.65 12.80
C LYS A 265 3.40 10.22 13.49
N PHE A 266 2.25 10.71 13.02
CA PHE A 266 0.95 10.28 13.52
C PHE A 266 0.65 8.81 13.19
N ALA A 267 0.82 8.41 11.92
CA ALA A 267 0.59 7.06 11.45
C ALA A 267 1.44 6.03 12.21
N LYS A 268 2.68 6.37 12.58
CA LYS A 268 3.54 5.54 13.44
C LYS A 268 2.90 5.28 14.81
N ALA A 269 2.40 6.33 15.46
CA ALA A 269 1.74 6.20 16.75
C ALA A 269 0.45 5.36 16.71
N ILE A 270 -0.17 5.23 15.54
CA ILE A 270 -1.39 4.42 15.35
C ILE A 270 -1.05 2.99 14.93
N TYR A 271 -0.24 2.82 13.88
CA TYR A 271 -0.07 1.53 13.23
C TYR A 271 1.10 0.71 13.79
N GLU A 272 2.12 1.34 14.39
CA GLU A 272 3.26 0.61 14.94
C GLU A 272 2.93 0.06 16.32
N VAL A 273 2.98 -1.27 16.44
CA VAL A 273 2.71 -1.99 17.69
C VAL A 273 4.00 -2.64 18.16
N SER A 274 4.46 -2.25 19.34
CA SER A 274 5.64 -2.87 19.95
C SER A 274 5.39 -4.35 20.25
N ILE A 275 6.30 -5.20 19.81
CA ILE A 275 6.37 -6.62 20.19
C ILE A 275 7.75 -6.94 20.81
N PRO A 276 7.80 -7.85 21.80
CA PRO A 276 9.04 -8.11 22.53
C PRO A 276 10.07 -8.97 21.76
N HIS A 277 9.61 -9.81 20.84
CA HIS A 277 10.46 -10.75 20.10
C HIS A 277 9.78 -11.25 18.81
N GLN A 278 10.52 -11.98 17.97
CA GLN A 278 9.96 -12.71 16.82
C GLN A 278 9.15 -13.92 17.29
N TYR A 279 8.02 -14.20 16.63
CA TYR A 279 7.13 -15.31 16.99
C TYR A 279 7.43 -16.57 16.19
N ASP A 280 6.95 -17.73 16.66
CA ASP A 280 6.97 -18.99 15.92
C ASP A 280 5.92 -18.98 14.79
N ILE A 281 4.74 -18.44 15.11
CA ILE A 281 3.57 -18.38 14.23
C ILE A 281 3.01 -16.95 14.25
N ALA A 282 2.73 -16.38 13.08
CA ALA A 282 1.93 -15.17 12.95
C ALA A 282 0.66 -15.45 12.15
N ILE A 283 -0.51 -15.14 12.72
CA ILE A 283 -1.81 -15.29 12.08
C ILE A 283 -2.26 -13.91 11.58
N GLY A 284 -2.27 -13.71 10.27
CA GLY A 284 -2.51 -12.40 9.65
C GLY A 284 -3.88 -12.33 8.98
N GLY A 285 -4.73 -11.40 9.40
CA GLY A 285 -6.04 -11.18 8.79
C GLY A 285 -5.96 -10.30 7.54
N VAL A 286 -6.77 -10.66 6.54
CA VAL A 286 -6.84 -9.99 5.23
C VAL A 286 -8.24 -9.40 5.03
N GLY A 287 -9.27 -10.25 5.04
CA GLY A 287 -10.68 -9.88 4.86
C GLY A 287 -11.05 -9.32 3.48
N PHE A 288 -12.35 -9.19 3.24
CA PHE A 288 -12.87 -8.69 1.97
C PHE A 288 -12.53 -7.20 1.79
N PRO A 289 -12.21 -6.75 0.56
CA PRO A 289 -12.14 -7.51 -0.69
C PRO A 289 -10.78 -8.14 -0.97
N LYS A 290 -9.78 -7.94 -0.10
CA LYS A 290 -8.39 -8.30 -0.38
C LYS A 290 -8.12 -9.79 -0.23
N ASP A 291 -9.04 -10.55 0.34
CA ASP A 291 -8.93 -12.00 0.44
C ASP A 291 -9.69 -12.76 -0.67
N ALA A 292 -10.34 -12.04 -1.59
CA ALA A 292 -11.06 -12.61 -2.72
C ALA A 292 -10.14 -13.31 -3.73
N ASN A 293 -8.86 -12.95 -3.76
CA ASN A 293 -7.86 -13.61 -4.60
C ASN A 293 -6.49 -13.77 -3.91
N LEU A 294 -5.72 -14.76 -4.36
CA LEU A 294 -4.44 -15.13 -3.75
C LEU A 294 -3.37 -14.04 -3.93
N TYR A 295 -3.39 -13.31 -5.03
CA TYR A 295 -2.44 -12.22 -5.28
C TYR A 295 -2.52 -11.15 -4.18
N GLN A 296 -3.73 -10.71 -3.83
CA GLN A 296 -3.95 -9.74 -2.75
C GLN A 296 -3.75 -10.36 -1.37
N ALA A 297 -4.23 -11.58 -1.12
CA ALA A 297 -4.07 -12.25 0.18
C ALA A 297 -2.59 -12.46 0.55
N SER A 298 -1.73 -12.76 -0.44
CA SER A 298 -0.28 -12.93 -0.25
C SER A 298 0.45 -11.65 0.22
N ARG A 299 -0.23 -10.51 0.26
CA ARG A 299 0.33 -9.28 0.83
C ARG A 299 0.47 -9.35 2.36
N ALA A 300 -0.43 -10.00 3.07
CA ALA A 300 -0.33 -10.13 4.53
C ALA A 300 0.99 -10.78 5.00
N PRO A 301 1.40 -11.97 4.52
CA PRO A 301 2.66 -12.58 4.95
C PRO A 301 3.87 -11.74 4.53
N SER A 302 3.85 -11.11 3.35
CA SER A 302 4.93 -10.22 2.94
C SER A 302 4.99 -8.93 3.78
N TYR A 303 3.87 -8.35 4.21
CA TYR A 303 3.87 -7.19 5.11
C TYR A 303 4.49 -7.52 6.47
N LEU A 304 4.13 -8.67 7.05
CA LEU A 304 4.69 -9.13 8.31
C LEU A 304 6.15 -9.57 8.19
N PHE A 305 6.57 -10.06 7.01
CA PHE A 305 7.97 -10.42 6.76
C PHE A 305 8.87 -9.20 6.52
N PHE A 306 8.39 -8.20 5.75
CA PHE A 306 9.15 -6.99 5.41
C PHE A 306 8.97 -5.82 6.40
N ALA A 307 8.39 -6.09 7.58
CA ALA A 307 8.53 -5.23 8.74
C ALA A 307 10.02 -4.93 9.03
N PRO A 308 10.37 -3.89 9.81
CA PRO A 308 11.77 -3.53 10.08
C PRO A 308 12.63 -4.72 10.55
N VAL A 309 12.00 -5.64 11.29
CA VAL A 309 12.49 -7.00 11.53
C VAL A 309 11.34 -7.96 11.21
N PRO A 310 11.56 -9.09 10.50
CA PRO A 310 10.50 -10.06 10.22
C PRO A 310 9.78 -10.49 11.49
N VAL A 311 8.44 -10.50 11.47
CA VAL A 311 7.63 -10.78 12.65
C VAL A 311 7.77 -12.24 13.13
N VAL A 312 8.03 -13.17 12.22
CA VAL A 312 8.32 -14.57 12.55
C VAL A 312 9.80 -14.87 12.44
N ARG A 313 10.30 -15.78 13.27
CA ARG A 313 11.68 -16.28 13.16
C ARG A 313 11.84 -17.14 11.90
N LYS A 314 13.09 -17.34 11.45
CA LYS A 314 13.42 -18.26 10.36
C LYS A 314 12.83 -19.65 10.63
N GLY A 315 12.18 -20.21 9.62
CA GLY A 315 11.48 -21.48 9.65
C GLY A 315 10.09 -21.43 10.30
N GLY A 316 9.64 -20.26 10.77
CA GLY A 316 8.31 -20.04 11.35
C GLY A 316 7.18 -20.09 10.31
N PHE A 317 5.95 -19.81 10.76
CA PHE A 317 4.75 -19.91 9.94
C PHE A 317 3.95 -18.62 9.90
N PHE A 318 3.57 -18.19 8.71
CA PHE A 318 2.47 -17.26 8.49
C PHE A 318 1.20 -18.06 8.19
N ILE A 319 0.13 -17.85 8.96
CA ILE A 319 -1.18 -18.47 8.73
C ILE A 319 -2.16 -17.37 8.31
N ILE A 320 -2.68 -17.48 7.09
CA ILE A 320 -3.44 -16.41 6.44
C ILE A 320 -4.81 -16.96 6.02
N PRO A 321 -5.88 -16.63 6.75
CA PRO A 321 -7.22 -16.97 6.32
C PRO A 321 -7.62 -16.13 5.10
N ALA A 322 -7.91 -16.79 3.99
CA ALA A 322 -8.33 -16.15 2.75
C ALA A 322 -9.13 -17.12 1.86
N ARG A 323 -10.33 -16.70 1.46
CA ARG A 323 -11.25 -17.52 0.67
C ARG A 323 -10.76 -17.74 -0.77
N CYS A 324 -10.17 -16.71 -1.37
CA CYS A 324 -9.62 -16.76 -2.73
C CYS A 324 -10.60 -17.33 -3.78
N GLU A 325 -11.88 -16.98 -3.69
CA GLU A 325 -12.92 -17.44 -4.62
C GLU A 325 -12.68 -17.02 -6.08
N GLU A 326 -11.87 -15.98 -6.31
CA GLU A 326 -11.43 -15.52 -7.63
C GLU A 326 -10.08 -16.16 -8.07
N GLY A 327 -9.63 -17.19 -7.37
CA GLY A 327 -8.36 -17.87 -7.63
C GLY A 327 -7.16 -16.94 -7.43
N ALA A 328 -6.30 -16.81 -8.44
CA ALA A 328 -5.18 -15.87 -8.40
C ALA A 328 -5.61 -14.40 -8.62
N GLY A 329 -6.81 -14.17 -9.16
CA GLY A 329 -7.26 -12.88 -9.72
C GLY A 329 -7.08 -12.85 -11.24
N ALA A 330 -7.86 -12.02 -11.94
CA ALA A 330 -7.94 -12.00 -13.41
C ALA A 330 -7.04 -10.95 -14.08
N GLY A 331 -6.46 -10.03 -13.32
CA GLY A 331 -5.62 -8.96 -13.84
C GLY A 331 -4.31 -9.47 -14.43
N VAL A 332 -3.75 -8.73 -15.40
CA VAL A 332 -2.47 -9.09 -16.05
C VAL A 332 -1.37 -9.35 -15.02
N GLY A 333 -1.27 -8.52 -13.98
CA GLY A 333 -0.26 -8.70 -12.94
C GLY A 333 -0.52 -9.92 -12.04
N GLU A 334 -1.79 -10.22 -11.77
CA GLU A 334 -2.23 -11.37 -10.98
C GLU A 334 -1.93 -12.69 -11.72
N GLN A 335 -2.15 -12.70 -13.04
CA GLN A 335 -1.83 -13.82 -13.92
C GLN A 335 -0.31 -14.01 -14.10
N ARG A 336 0.45 -12.92 -14.20
CA ARG A 336 1.93 -12.98 -14.19
C ARG A 336 2.48 -13.55 -12.89
N PHE A 337 1.91 -13.15 -11.75
CA PHE A 337 2.24 -13.73 -10.45
C PHE A 337 1.96 -15.24 -10.42
N LEU A 338 0.76 -15.66 -10.85
CA LEU A 338 0.40 -17.07 -10.90
C LEU A 338 1.38 -17.88 -11.75
N ALA A 339 1.65 -17.43 -12.98
CA ALA A 339 2.58 -18.11 -13.88
C ALA A 339 3.97 -18.23 -13.27
N ALA A 340 4.55 -17.12 -12.77
CA ALA A 340 5.87 -17.13 -12.17
C ALA A 340 5.97 -18.04 -10.93
N MET A 341 4.94 -18.04 -10.08
CA MET A 341 4.90 -18.91 -8.91
C MET A 341 4.68 -20.38 -9.28
N ARG A 342 3.77 -20.69 -10.21
CA ARG A 342 3.42 -22.07 -10.59
C ARG A 342 4.52 -22.73 -11.41
N ASP A 343 5.01 -22.05 -12.43
CA ASP A 343 5.84 -22.65 -13.48
C ASP A 343 7.30 -22.79 -13.07
N ALA A 344 7.77 -22.01 -12.09
CA ALA A 344 9.11 -22.15 -11.54
C ALA A 344 9.28 -23.46 -10.76
N PRO A 345 10.43 -24.16 -10.86
CA PRO A 345 10.64 -25.42 -10.15
C PRO A 345 10.70 -25.26 -8.62
N ASN A 346 11.21 -24.12 -8.13
CA ASN A 346 11.32 -23.80 -6.70
C ASN A 346 11.45 -22.27 -6.51
N VAL A 347 11.41 -21.80 -5.26
CA VAL A 347 11.50 -20.37 -4.94
C VAL A 347 12.88 -19.78 -5.28
N GLN A 348 13.96 -20.56 -5.17
CA GLN A 348 15.31 -20.10 -5.50
C GLN A 348 15.41 -19.71 -6.98
N PHE A 349 14.82 -20.51 -7.87
CA PHE A 349 14.76 -20.19 -9.30
C PHE A 349 14.08 -18.84 -9.55
N ILE A 350 12.96 -18.56 -8.87
CA ILE A 350 12.25 -17.27 -9.00
C ILE A 350 13.18 -16.11 -8.61
N LEU A 351 13.92 -16.27 -7.50
CA LEU A 351 14.83 -15.23 -7.01
C LEU A 351 16.00 -14.99 -7.96
N ASP A 352 16.64 -16.06 -8.42
CA ASP A 352 17.84 -15.96 -9.26
C ASP A 352 17.50 -15.46 -10.67
N ASP A 353 16.39 -15.94 -11.25
CA ASP A 353 15.89 -15.47 -12.55
C ASP A 353 15.53 -13.99 -12.50
N ALA A 354 14.77 -13.57 -11.49
CA ALA A 354 14.40 -12.17 -11.30
C ALA A 354 15.64 -11.26 -11.16
N ARG A 355 16.64 -11.65 -10.36
CA ARG A 355 17.87 -10.87 -10.17
C ARG A 355 18.68 -10.73 -11.46
N LYS A 356 18.68 -11.78 -12.28
CA LYS A 356 19.44 -11.81 -13.54
C LYS A 356 18.73 -11.09 -14.69
N ASN A 357 17.41 -11.29 -14.81
CA ASN A 357 16.65 -10.93 -16.00
C ASN A 357 15.60 -9.83 -15.75
N GLY A 358 15.39 -9.44 -14.49
CA GLY A 358 14.28 -8.56 -14.11
C GLY A 358 12.92 -9.25 -14.24
N TYR A 359 11.86 -8.46 -14.16
CA TYR A 359 10.49 -8.95 -14.39
C TYR A 359 9.55 -7.82 -14.82
N PRO A 360 8.46 -8.12 -15.53
CA PRO A 360 7.43 -7.14 -15.86
C PRO A 360 6.57 -6.80 -14.63
N PRO A 361 5.83 -5.67 -14.67
CA PRO A 361 4.89 -5.29 -13.61
C PRO A 361 3.82 -6.37 -13.33
N GLY A 362 3.51 -6.52 -12.04
CA GLY A 362 2.71 -7.59 -11.47
C GLY A 362 3.52 -8.81 -11.01
N GLN A 363 4.54 -9.22 -11.77
CA GLN A 363 5.36 -10.39 -11.44
C GLN A 363 6.25 -10.18 -10.21
N GLN A 364 6.54 -8.94 -9.80
CA GLN A 364 7.29 -8.63 -8.58
C GLN A 364 6.68 -9.28 -7.33
N ARG A 365 5.37 -9.55 -7.32
CA ARG A 365 4.72 -10.23 -6.20
C ARG A 365 5.27 -11.65 -6.02
N ALA A 366 5.63 -12.33 -7.11
CA ALA A 366 6.24 -13.65 -7.06
C ALA A 366 7.66 -13.58 -6.47
N PHE A 367 8.45 -12.58 -6.85
CA PHE A 367 9.77 -12.34 -6.25
C PHE A 367 9.66 -12.06 -4.75
N VAL A 368 8.75 -11.17 -4.36
CA VAL A 368 8.45 -10.86 -2.94
C VAL A 368 8.05 -12.11 -2.17
N MET A 369 7.15 -12.92 -2.71
CA MET A 369 6.71 -14.15 -2.04
C MET A 369 7.81 -15.21 -2.00
N ALA A 370 8.64 -15.32 -3.03
CA ALA A 370 9.80 -16.20 -3.01
C ALA A 370 10.78 -15.84 -1.88
N LYS A 371 11.01 -14.55 -1.61
CA LYS A 371 11.82 -14.10 -0.46
C LYS A 371 11.20 -14.48 0.89
N VAL A 372 9.86 -14.40 1.00
CA VAL A 372 9.14 -14.83 2.21
C VAL A 372 9.27 -16.34 2.39
N LEU A 373 9.05 -17.11 1.31
CA LEU A 373 9.03 -18.57 1.31
C LEU A 373 10.44 -19.20 1.43
N GLU A 374 11.50 -18.45 1.13
CA GLU A 374 12.89 -18.83 1.39
C GLU A 374 13.18 -18.95 2.91
N GLU A 375 12.47 -18.15 3.72
CA GLU A 375 12.75 -18.00 5.16
C GLU A 375 11.61 -18.51 6.06
N ALA A 376 10.38 -18.57 5.58
CA ALA A 376 9.19 -18.93 6.35
C ALA A 376 8.21 -19.79 5.54
N ASN A 377 7.32 -20.49 6.25
CA ASN A 377 6.24 -21.26 5.64
C ASN A 377 4.97 -20.39 5.60
N VAL A 378 4.19 -20.45 4.52
CA VAL A 378 2.94 -19.69 4.40
C VAL A 378 1.79 -20.67 4.19
N VAL A 379 0.81 -20.62 5.10
CA VAL A 379 -0.41 -21.43 5.06
C VAL A 379 -1.58 -20.53 4.69
N ILE A 380 -2.34 -20.90 3.65
CA ILE A 380 -3.59 -20.24 3.29
C ILE A 380 -4.76 -21.08 3.79
N VAL A 381 -5.60 -20.49 4.63
CA VAL A 381 -6.70 -21.20 5.32
C VAL A 381 -8.04 -20.88 4.67
N GLY A 382 -8.82 -21.93 4.40
CA GLY A 382 -10.19 -21.82 3.90
C GLY A 382 -10.32 -21.49 2.41
N SER A 383 -9.24 -21.60 1.64
CA SER A 383 -9.29 -21.27 0.21
C SER A 383 -10.23 -22.20 -0.57
N GLU A 384 -11.05 -21.64 -1.46
CA GLU A 384 -11.84 -22.39 -2.47
C GLU A 384 -10.98 -22.88 -3.64
N CYS A 385 -9.71 -22.49 -3.69
CA CYS A 385 -8.75 -22.87 -4.73
C CYS A 385 -7.46 -23.50 -4.13
N PRO A 386 -7.56 -24.59 -3.33
CA PRO A 386 -6.41 -25.16 -2.61
C PRO A 386 -5.30 -25.67 -3.55
N ASP A 387 -5.66 -26.22 -4.71
CA ASP A 387 -4.68 -26.68 -5.72
C ASP A 387 -3.86 -25.51 -6.27
N LEU A 388 -4.49 -24.34 -6.44
CA LEU A 388 -3.81 -23.12 -6.89
C LEU A 388 -2.86 -22.61 -5.81
N VAL A 389 -3.27 -22.65 -4.54
CA VAL A 389 -2.39 -22.30 -3.40
C VAL A 389 -1.15 -23.20 -3.38
N ALA A 390 -1.35 -24.51 -3.51
CA ALA A 390 -0.26 -25.50 -3.55
C ALA A 390 0.66 -25.28 -4.77
N ALA A 391 0.09 -25.03 -5.95
CA ALA A 391 0.84 -24.71 -7.16
C ALA A 391 1.71 -23.46 -6.98
N CYS A 392 1.24 -22.49 -6.21
CA CYS A 392 1.98 -21.29 -5.81
C CYS A 392 2.94 -21.51 -4.62
N LYS A 393 3.33 -22.76 -4.31
CA LYS A 393 4.34 -23.13 -3.30
C LYS A 393 3.97 -22.73 -1.87
N MET A 394 2.69 -22.45 -1.62
CA MET A 394 2.11 -22.21 -0.30
C MET A 394 1.35 -23.46 0.15
N ILE A 395 1.03 -23.55 1.44
CA ILE A 395 0.38 -24.72 2.03
C ILE A 395 -1.13 -24.42 2.16
N PRO A 396 -2.02 -25.11 1.44
CA PRO A 396 -3.45 -24.99 1.70
C PRO A 396 -3.82 -25.72 3.00
N ALA A 397 -4.76 -25.16 3.75
CA ALA A 397 -5.43 -25.82 4.86
C ALA A 397 -6.93 -25.50 4.80
N ALA A 398 -7.80 -26.49 5.03
CA ALA A 398 -9.24 -26.28 5.02
C ALA A 398 -9.73 -25.51 6.25
N THR A 399 -9.07 -25.70 7.40
CA THR A 399 -9.47 -25.08 8.68
C THR A 399 -8.29 -24.48 9.44
N MET A 400 -8.60 -23.59 10.39
CA MET A 400 -7.59 -23.06 11.30
C MET A 400 -6.94 -24.18 12.13
N GLU A 401 -7.71 -25.18 12.57
CA GLU A 401 -7.21 -26.32 13.32
C GLU A 401 -6.19 -27.14 12.54
N GLU A 402 -6.47 -27.40 11.25
CA GLU A 402 -5.53 -28.06 10.35
C GLU A 402 -4.24 -27.25 10.18
N ALA A 403 -4.36 -25.93 9.95
CA ALA A 403 -3.21 -25.04 9.82
C ALA A 403 -2.32 -25.03 11.08
N ILE A 404 -2.93 -24.99 12.26
CA ILE A 404 -2.22 -25.05 13.56
C ILE A 404 -1.54 -26.41 13.72
N THR A 405 -2.21 -27.50 13.34
CA THR A 405 -1.65 -28.86 13.39
C THR A 405 -0.42 -28.99 12.49
N LEU A 406 -0.49 -28.46 11.26
CA LEU A 406 0.64 -28.42 10.32
C LEU A 406 1.83 -27.64 10.88
N ALA A 407 1.59 -26.48 11.48
CA ALA A 407 2.66 -25.67 12.07
C ALA A 407 3.30 -26.37 13.28
N THR A 408 2.49 -26.91 14.20
CA THR A 408 2.98 -27.57 15.42
C THR A 408 3.66 -28.92 15.16
N ALA A 409 3.31 -29.63 14.09
CA ALA A 409 4.03 -30.83 13.67
C ALA A 409 5.51 -30.55 13.37
N LYS A 410 5.84 -29.34 12.91
CA LYS A 410 7.21 -28.90 12.57
C LYS A 410 7.90 -28.15 13.71
N LEU A 411 7.13 -27.35 14.47
CA LEU A 411 7.67 -26.44 15.49
C LEU A 411 7.59 -26.97 16.92
N GLY A 412 6.76 -27.99 17.17
CA GLY A 412 6.37 -28.42 18.52
C GLY A 412 5.07 -27.75 19.00
N SER A 413 4.50 -28.26 20.09
CA SER A 413 3.18 -27.84 20.60
C SER A 413 3.19 -26.57 21.48
N ALA A 414 4.36 -26.13 21.94
CA ALA A 414 4.54 -24.94 22.77
C ALA A 414 5.12 -23.79 21.93
N CYS A 415 4.29 -23.23 21.04
CA CYS A 415 4.66 -22.11 20.16
C CYS A 415 4.21 -20.76 20.75
N ASP A 416 4.99 -19.73 20.49
CA ASP A 416 4.59 -18.33 20.64
C ASP A 416 3.87 -17.87 19.37
N VAL A 417 2.64 -17.38 19.52
CA VAL A 417 1.74 -16.99 18.42
C VAL A 417 1.40 -15.51 18.50
N LEU A 418 1.58 -14.79 17.40
CA LEU A 418 1.07 -13.43 17.23
C LEU A 418 -0.15 -13.42 16.32
N ILE A 419 -1.26 -12.84 16.76
CA ILE A 419 -2.44 -12.59 15.93
C ILE A 419 -2.42 -11.12 15.50
N VAL A 420 -2.50 -10.87 14.19
CA VAL A 420 -2.54 -9.53 13.59
C VAL A 420 -3.79 -9.43 12.73
N PRO A 421 -4.95 -9.01 13.28
CA PRO A 421 -6.23 -9.00 12.56
C PRO A 421 -6.23 -8.17 11.28
N HIS A 422 -5.45 -7.08 11.24
CA HIS A 422 -5.32 -6.20 10.08
C HIS A 422 -3.86 -6.18 9.59
N ALA A 423 -3.36 -7.32 9.09
CA ALA A 423 -1.94 -7.53 8.80
C ALA A 423 -1.32 -6.61 7.73
N MET A 424 -2.15 -5.92 6.93
CA MET A 424 -1.68 -4.95 5.94
C MET A 424 -1.68 -3.50 6.47
N LEU A 425 -2.19 -3.26 7.67
CA LEU A 425 -2.25 -1.92 8.27
C LEU A 425 -1.50 -1.88 9.60
N THR A 426 -1.70 -2.86 10.48
CA THR A 426 -0.95 -2.97 11.74
C THR A 426 0.48 -3.44 11.45
N LEU A 427 1.47 -2.70 11.96
CA LEU A 427 2.89 -2.98 11.84
C LEU A 427 3.47 -3.42 13.19
N PRO A 428 3.67 -4.72 13.44
CA PRO A 428 4.42 -5.15 14.61
C PRO A 428 5.91 -4.77 14.47
N VAL A 429 6.46 -4.09 15.46
CA VAL A 429 7.86 -3.64 15.51
C VAL A 429 8.54 -4.24 16.73
N ILE A 430 9.66 -4.93 16.51
CA ILE A 430 10.47 -5.48 17.59
C ILE A 430 11.24 -4.33 18.25
N GLN A 431 10.99 -4.09 19.53
CA GLN A 431 11.80 -3.12 20.29
C GLN A 431 13.20 -3.68 20.50
N LYS A 432 14.20 -2.85 20.20
CA LYS A 432 15.62 -3.14 20.47
C LYS A 432 16.00 -2.76 21.89
#